data_AF-W7JYK3-F1
#
_entry.id   AF-W7JYK3-F1
#
_cell.length_a   1.000
_cell.length_b   1.000
_cell.length_c   1.000
_cell.angle_alpha   90.00
_cell.angle_beta   90.00
_cell.angle_gamma   90.00
#
_symmetry.space_group_name_H-M   'P 1'
#
loop_
_entity.id
_entity.type
_entity.pdbx_description
1 polymer ?
#
loop_
_entity_poly.entity_id
_entity_poly.type
_entity_poly.pdbx_seq_one_letter_code
_entity_poly.pdbx_strand_id
1 'polypeptide(L)'
;MNIKIRKLKDLIKDIETLKQSSIKNKNEKAYTPNEFNYDDNFLLPDDDYLFKEKEEVQVNENMIDLSQYNMSFQNMENKRIIKGFGETGCSNLLLDNLVNCEIIILDILSSVLIQKIKQCTIWVSAVESSLMISNCQDCNILSNSKQIRIHDAINTNFYINTISNPIIENSTKLIFHKYNLIFDELSELLQKININKDSTKWMEIMDFNWQNTQLIYCILINKYNII
;
A
#
# COMPACT_ATOMS: atom_id res chain seq x y z
N MET A 1 27.97 -1.31 -16.38
CA MET A 1 26.72 -2.10 -16.53
C MET A 1 26.71 -3.35 -15.63
N ASN A 2 27.76 -4.19 -15.65
CA ASN A 2 27.83 -5.43 -14.83
C ASN A 2 27.75 -5.25 -13.30
N ILE A 3 28.29 -4.14 -12.76
CA ILE A 3 28.27 -3.89 -11.31
C ILE A 3 26.86 -3.58 -10.79
N LYS A 4 26.08 -2.76 -11.53
CA LYS A 4 24.70 -2.43 -11.16
C LYS A 4 23.78 -3.66 -11.18
N ILE A 5 23.92 -4.52 -12.19
CA ILE A 5 23.14 -5.76 -12.30
C ILE A 5 23.47 -6.73 -11.15
N ARG A 6 24.74 -6.84 -10.76
CA ARG A 6 25.16 -7.68 -9.62
C ARG A 6 24.59 -7.17 -8.30
N LYS A 7 24.70 -5.87 -8.03
CA LYS A 7 24.10 -5.21 -6.86
C LYS A 7 22.60 -5.43 -6.77
N LEU A 8 21.88 -5.29 -7.89
CA LEU A 8 20.44 -5.54 -7.96
C LEU A 8 20.09 -6.99 -7.60
N LYS A 9 20.87 -7.96 -8.10
CA LYS A 9 20.67 -9.39 -7.77
C LYS A 9 20.92 -9.69 -6.30
N ASP A 10 21.95 -9.10 -5.70
CA ASP A 10 22.26 -9.28 -4.28
C ASP A 10 21.14 -8.69 -3.41
N LEU A 11 20.65 -7.48 -3.75
CA LEU A 11 19.52 -6.86 -3.08
C LEU A 11 18.23 -7.68 -3.18
N ILE A 12 17.93 -8.23 -4.36
CA ILE A 12 16.78 -9.13 -4.55
C ILE A 12 16.90 -10.38 -3.67
N LYS A 13 18.10 -10.92 -3.51
CA LYS A 13 18.36 -12.09 -2.67
C LYS A 13 18.16 -11.77 -1.18
N ASP A 14 18.57 -10.59 -0.73
CA ASP A 14 18.36 -10.14 0.65
C ASP A 14 16.87 -9.97 0.94
N ILE A 15 16.15 -9.33 0.01
CA ILE A 15 14.69 -9.23 -0.04
C ILE A 15 14.00 -10.60 0.10
N GLU A 16 14.48 -11.61 -0.62
CA GLU A 16 13.92 -12.96 -0.59
C GLU A 16 14.20 -13.64 0.75
N THR A 17 15.38 -13.43 1.31
CA THR A 17 15.78 -13.96 2.62
C THR A 17 14.93 -13.36 3.75
N LEU A 18 14.71 -12.04 3.70
CA LEU A 18 13.83 -11.30 4.61
C LEU A 18 12.40 -11.83 4.57
N LYS A 19 11.83 -11.99 3.37
CA LYS A 19 10.50 -12.60 3.18
C LYS A 19 10.39 -14.00 3.79
N GLN A 20 11.38 -14.86 3.55
CA GLN A 20 11.38 -16.23 4.08
C GLN A 20 11.45 -16.26 5.62
N SER A 21 12.20 -15.34 6.23
CA SER A 21 12.27 -15.21 7.69
C SER A 21 10.95 -14.72 8.30
N SER A 22 10.28 -13.77 7.63
CA SER A 22 8.95 -13.27 8.01
C SER A 22 7.85 -14.35 7.91
N ILE A 23 7.93 -15.26 6.93
CA ILE A 23 7.01 -16.40 6.80
C ILE A 23 7.23 -17.44 7.92
N LYS A 24 8.49 -17.76 8.25
CA LYS A 24 8.82 -18.66 9.38
C LYS A 24 8.32 -18.10 10.72
N ASN A 25 8.52 -16.80 10.96
CA ASN A 25 8.08 -16.13 12.19
C ASN A 25 6.54 -16.05 12.32
N LYS A 26 5.79 -16.01 11.20
CA LYS A 26 4.32 -16.12 11.21
C LYS A 26 3.84 -17.55 11.55
N ASN A 27 4.59 -18.58 11.14
CA ASN A 27 4.24 -19.98 11.42
C ASN A 27 4.57 -20.41 12.86
N GLU A 28 5.49 -19.74 13.54
CA GLU A 28 5.79 -19.97 14.97
C GLU A 28 4.85 -19.22 15.92
N LYS A 29 4.16 -18.17 15.45
CA LYS A 29 3.11 -17.46 16.19
C LYS A 29 1.73 -17.87 15.69
N ALA A 30 1.38 -19.14 15.90
CA ALA A 30 -0.01 -19.56 15.84
C ALA A 30 -0.81 -18.78 16.89
N TYR A 31 -1.79 -18.00 16.44
CA TYR A 31 -2.75 -17.31 17.28
C TYR A 31 -3.43 -18.31 18.23
N THR A 32 -3.28 -18.09 19.54
CA THR A 32 -4.20 -18.64 20.55
C THR A 32 -5.29 -17.59 20.75
N PRO A 33 -6.58 -17.91 20.52
CA PRO A 33 -7.66 -17.00 20.86
C PRO A 33 -7.78 -16.99 22.39
N ASN A 34 -7.38 -15.90 23.04
CA ASN A 34 -7.76 -15.68 24.42
C ASN A 34 -9.17 -15.07 24.43
N GLU A 35 -10.10 -15.85 24.98
CA GLU A 35 -11.44 -15.47 25.40
C GLU A 35 -11.37 -14.24 26.31
N PHE A 36 -12.11 -13.19 25.97
CA PHE A 36 -12.64 -12.26 26.95
C PHE A 36 -14.07 -11.87 26.57
N ASN A 37 -14.85 -11.77 27.65
CA ASN A 37 -16.29 -11.89 27.77
C ASN A 37 -16.96 -10.50 27.82
N TYR A 38 -18.31 -10.50 27.84
CA TYR A 38 -19.27 -9.41 28.06
C TYR A 38 -19.73 -8.62 26.82
N ASP A 39 -21.00 -8.27 26.65
CA ASP A 39 -22.22 -8.50 27.44
C ASP A 39 -23.39 -8.49 26.44
N ASP A 40 -24.24 -9.50 26.47
CA ASP A 40 -25.53 -9.47 25.78
C ASP A 40 -26.40 -8.45 26.51
N ASN A 41 -26.61 -7.27 25.90
CA ASN A 41 -27.87 -6.52 25.91
C ASN A 41 -27.65 -5.07 25.44
N PHE A 42 -27.83 -4.84 24.14
CA PHE A 42 -28.33 -3.54 23.69
C PHE A 42 -29.34 -3.74 22.57
N LEU A 43 -30.59 -3.93 22.99
CA LEU A 43 -31.75 -3.81 22.13
C LEU A 43 -32.04 -2.33 21.87
N LEU A 44 -32.55 -2.06 20.66
CA LEU A 44 -33.56 -1.09 20.23
C LEU A 44 -33.13 -0.39 18.92
N PRO A 45 -34.07 0.07 18.06
CA PRO A 45 -35.44 -0.38 17.78
C PRO A 45 -35.67 -0.74 16.29
N ASP A 46 -36.76 -1.43 15.98
CA ASP A 46 -37.26 -1.62 14.62
C ASP A 46 -37.84 -0.30 14.10
N ASP A 47 -37.19 0.32 13.10
CA ASP A 47 -37.81 1.40 12.32
C ASP A 47 -37.70 1.11 10.81
N ASP A 48 -38.88 0.92 10.25
CA ASP A 48 -39.25 0.59 8.89
C ASP A 48 -38.99 1.79 7.95
N TYR A 49 -37.93 1.73 7.14
CA TYR A 49 -37.67 2.72 6.09
C TYR A 49 -37.70 2.07 4.69
N LEU A 50 -38.90 2.14 4.12
CA LEU A 50 -39.25 1.88 2.73
C LEU A 50 -38.49 2.85 1.78
N PHE A 51 -37.49 2.36 1.05
CA PHE A 51 -36.87 3.12 -0.05
C PHE A 51 -37.53 2.79 -1.40
N LYS A 52 -38.07 3.85 -2.03
CA LYS A 52 -38.62 3.86 -3.39
C LYS A 52 -37.52 3.67 -4.44
N GLU A 53 -37.82 2.84 -5.43
CA GLU A 53 -37.05 2.68 -6.68
C GLU A 53 -36.81 4.05 -7.34
N LYS A 54 -35.55 4.32 -7.71
CA LYS A 54 -35.19 5.36 -8.67
C LYS A 54 -34.30 4.75 -9.74
N GLU A 55 -34.66 5.09 -10.97
CA GLU A 55 -34.25 4.54 -12.25
C GLU A 55 -32.73 4.49 -12.46
N GLU A 56 -32.27 3.39 -13.07
CA GLU A 56 -30.90 3.17 -13.49
C GLU A 56 -30.46 4.21 -14.52
N VAL A 57 -29.41 4.97 -14.19
CA VAL A 57 -28.59 5.68 -15.17
C VAL A 57 -27.20 5.05 -15.10
N GLN A 58 -26.84 4.27 -16.12
CA GLN A 58 -25.49 3.72 -16.28
C GLN A 58 -24.52 4.84 -16.63
N VAL A 59 -23.86 5.41 -15.62
CA VAL A 59 -22.66 6.22 -15.80
C VAL A 59 -21.47 5.27 -15.73
N ASN A 60 -20.75 5.10 -16.84
CA ASN A 60 -19.52 4.30 -16.86
C ASN A 60 -18.46 4.95 -15.98
N GLU A 61 -18.26 4.43 -14.78
CA GLU A 61 -17.23 4.89 -13.87
C GLU A 61 -15.82 4.56 -14.40
N ASN A 62 -15.01 5.62 -14.55
CA ASN A 62 -13.54 5.60 -14.58
C ASN A 62 -12.86 5.00 -15.83
N MET A 63 -12.96 5.69 -16.97
CA MET A 63 -11.89 5.61 -17.96
C MET A 63 -10.66 6.38 -17.46
N ILE A 64 -9.63 5.67 -17.01
CA ILE A 64 -8.31 6.26 -16.76
C ILE A 64 -7.74 6.67 -18.11
N ASP A 65 -7.38 7.95 -18.26
CA ASP A 65 -6.60 8.36 -19.42
C ASP A 65 -5.18 7.77 -19.32
N LEU A 66 -4.94 6.67 -20.02
CA LEU A 66 -3.64 5.99 -20.02
C LEU A 66 -2.53 6.84 -20.62
N SER A 67 -2.85 7.85 -21.44
CA SER A 67 -1.86 8.70 -22.10
C SER A 67 -1.06 9.56 -21.12
N GLN A 68 -1.58 9.76 -19.91
CA GLN A 68 -0.89 10.48 -18.86
C GLN A 68 0.26 9.68 -18.25
N TYR A 69 0.29 8.34 -18.38
CA TYR A 69 1.29 7.47 -17.75
C TYR A 69 2.37 7.00 -18.72
N ASN A 70 3.63 7.31 -18.42
CA ASN A 70 4.77 6.86 -19.21
C ASN A 70 5.12 5.38 -18.96
N MET A 71 4.68 4.81 -17.84
CA MET A 71 4.85 3.39 -17.53
C MET A 71 3.56 2.83 -16.93
N SER A 72 3.16 1.64 -17.39
CA SER A 72 2.03 0.93 -16.79
C SER A 72 2.19 -0.58 -16.82
N PHE A 73 1.66 -1.25 -15.79
CA PHE A 73 1.47 -2.69 -15.75
C PHE A 73 0.01 -2.97 -15.46
N GLN A 74 -0.65 -3.67 -16.38
CA GLN A 74 -2.10 -3.83 -16.38
C GLN A 74 -2.51 -5.27 -16.63
N ASN A 75 -3.59 -5.71 -16.00
CA ASN A 75 -4.25 -7.00 -16.28
C ASN A 75 -3.28 -8.19 -16.17
N MET A 76 -2.54 -8.28 -15.06
CA MET A 76 -1.56 -9.34 -14.86
C MET A 76 -1.88 -10.19 -13.65
N GLU A 77 -1.59 -11.48 -13.77
CA GLU A 77 -1.71 -12.42 -12.67
C GLU A 77 -0.43 -13.24 -12.51
N ASN A 78 -0.05 -13.53 -11.26
CA ASN A 78 1.08 -14.42 -10.94
C ASN A 78 2.41 -13.96 -11.58
N LYS A 79 2.62 -12.65 -11.68
CA LYS A 79 3.82 -12.06 -12.29
C LYS A 79 4.74 -11.44 -11.25
N ARG A 80 6.03 -11.53 -11.54
CA ARG A 80 7.08 -10.80 -10.83
C ARG A 80 7.71 -9.79 -11.78
N ILE A 81 7.72 -8.52 -11.39
CA ILE A 81 8.32 -7.43 -12.16
C ILE A 81 9.31 -6.69 -11.28
N ILE A 82 10.52 -6.50 -11.81
CA ILE A 82 11.58 -5.78 -11.12
C ILE A 82 12.15 -4.73 -12.05
N LYS A 83 12.26 -3.49 -11.55
CA LYS A 83 12.95 -2.38 -12.22
C LYS A 83 14.03 -1.83 -11.30
N GLY A 84 15.24 -1.78 -11.83
CA GLY A 84 16.41 -1.26 -11.14
C GLY A 84 16.63 0.24 -11.37
N PHE A 85 17.71 0.75 -10.78
CA PHE A 85 18.12 2.15 -10.87
C PHE A 85 18.30 2.64 -12.31
N GLY A 86 17.60 3.72 -12.66
CA GLY A 86 17.67 4.36 -13.97
C GLY A 86 16.86 3.65 -15.05
N GLU A 87 16.14 2.57 -14.74
CA GLU A 87 15.29 1.86 -15.70
C GLU A 87 13.91 2.51 -15.88
N THR A 88 13.53 3.40 -14.96
CA THR A 88 12.20 4.03 -14.97
C THR A 88 12.20 5.39 -15.68
N GLY A 89 13.36 6.04 -15.79
CA GLY A 89 13.45 7.40 -16.32
C GLY A 89 12.71 8.44 -15.49
N CYS A 90 12.47 8.20 -14.18
CA CYS A 90 11.70 9.09 -13.31
C CYS A 90 10.25 9.34 -13.81
N SER A 91 9.68 8.37 -14.50
CA SER A 91 8.31 8.42 -15.01
C SER A 91 7.27 8.30 -13.90
N ASN A 92 6.02 8.61 -14.25
CA ASN A 92 4.88 8.17 -13.47
C ASN A 92 4.49 6.73 -13.83
N LEU A 93 3.93 6.04 -12.84
CA LEU A 93 3.59 4.62 -12.94
C LEU A 93 2.11 4.39 -12.64
N LEU A 94 1.47 3.59 -13.50
CA LEU A 94 0.17 3.00 -13.24
C LEU A 94 0.29 1.49 -13.00
N LEU A 95 -0.24 1.02 -11.88
CA LEU A 95 -0.50 -0.39 -11.62
C LEU A 95 -2.01 -0.58 -11.58
N ASP A 96 -2.58 -1.33 -12.54
CA ASP A 96 -4.02 -1.53 -12.64
C ASP A 96 -4.37 -3.01 -12.84
N ASN A 97 -5.38 -3.49 -12.12
CA ASN A 97 -5.90 -4.85 -12.26
C ASN A 97 -4.80 -5.93 -12.17
N LEU A 98 -4.12 -6.01 -11.01
CA LEU A 98 -3.08 -7.00 -10.74
C LEU A 98 -3.52 -7.97 -9.64
N VAL A 99 -3.34 -9.26 -9.87
CA VAL A 99 -3.67 -10.32 -8.91
C VAL A 99 -2.45 -11.18 -8.62
N ASN A 100 -2.14 -11.41 -7.35
CA ASN A 100 -1.02 -12.25 -6.92
C ASN A 100 0.32 -11.90 -7.61
N CYS A 101 0.60 -10.60 -7.76
CA CYS A 101 1.81 -10.10 -8.39
C CYS A 101 2.81 -9.55 -7.35
N GLU A 102 4.09 -9.61 -7.71
CA GLU A 102 5.17 -8.96 -6.97
C GLU A 102 5.82 -7.90 -7.86
N ILE A 103 5.73 -6.64 -7.44
CA ILE A 103 6.28 -5.50 -8.17
C ILE A 103 7.36 -4.86 -7.32
N ILE A 104 8.58 -4.75 -7.84
CA ILE A 104 9.72 -4.14 -7.13
C ILE A 104 10.35 -3.07 -8.02
N ILE A 105 10.20 -1.81 -7.64
CA ILE A 105 10.79 -0.65 -8.30
C ILE A 105 11.81 -0.03 -7.35
N LEU A 106 13.09 -0.13 -7.71
CA LEU A 106 14.23 0.38 -6.95
C LEU A 106 14.80 1.62 -7.63
N ASP A 107 13.93 2.61 -7.86
CA ASP A 107 14.23 3.86 -8.54
C ASP A 107 13.29 4.98 -8.07
N ILE A 108 13.57 6.22 -8.48
CA ILE A 108 12.66 7.33 -8.24
C ILE A 108 11.56 7.32 -9.31
N LEU A 109 10.31 7.41 -8.88
CA LEU A 109 9.14 7.68 -9.74
C LEU A 109 8.58 9.06 -9.44
N SER A 110 8.03 9.74 -10.45
CA SER A 110 7.43 11.07 -10.24
C SER A 110 6.12 10.97 -9.46
N SER A 111 5.21 10.08 -9.86
CA SER A 111 3.98 9.72 -9.17
C SER A 111 3.58 8.27 -9.41
N VAL A 112 2.75 7.71 -8.53
CA VAL A 112 2.27 6.33 -8.65
C VAL A 112 0.78 6.26 -8.39
N LEU A 113 0.05 5.67 -9.34
CA LEU A 113 -1.34 5.24 -9.15
C LEU A 113 -1.38 3.72 -9.07
N ILE A 114 -1.98 3.21 -7.99
CA ILE A 114 -2.20 1.80 -7.74
C ILE A 114 -3.70 1.58 -7.63
N GLN A 115 -4.28 0.75 -8.48
CA GLN A 115 -5.71 0.49 -8.43
C GLN A 115 -6.11 -0.93 -8.81
N LYS A 116 -7.21 -1.42 -8.21
CA LYS A 116 -7.76 -2.76 -8.47
C LYS A 116 -6.69 -3.85 -8.25
N ILE A 117 -6.06 -3.84 -7.08
CA ILE A 117 -4.96 -4.74 -6.76
C ILE A 117 -5.38 -5.74 -5.70
N LYS A 118 -5.12 -7.03 -5.93
CA LYS A 118 -5.45 -8.11 -5.00
C LYS A 118 -4.28 -9.05 -4.74
N GLN A 119 -4.01 -9.37 -3.48
CA GLN A 119 -2.98 -10.35 -3.08
C GLN A 119 -1.57 -10.00 -3.60
N CYS A 120 -1.27 -8.72 -3.82
CA CYS A 120 0.01 -8.30 -4.36
C CYS A 120 0.98 -7.84 -3.27
N THR A 121 2.28 -7.92 -3.60
CA THR A 121 3.34 -7.23 -2.85
C THR A 121 3.98 -6.18 -3.76
N ILE A 122 3.85 -4.91 -3.41
CA ILE A 122 4.30 -3.79 -4.25
C ILE A 122 5.30 -2.95 -3.46
N TRP A 123 6.51 -2.85 -4.01
CA TRP A 123 7.60 -2.06 -3.46
C TRP A 123 8.00 -0.98 -4.45
N VAL A 124 7.89 0.26 -4.00
CA VAL A 124 8.34 1.42 -4.76
C VAL A 124 9.23 2.22 -3.84
N SER A 125 10.54 2.20 -4.08
CA SER A 125 11.51 2.78 -3.14
C SER A 125 11.26 4.26 -2.87
N ALA A 126 11.06 5.07 -3.91
CA ALA A 126 10.95 6.52 -3.79
C ALA A 126 9.94 7.11 -4.80
N VAL A 127 8.97 7.87 -4.30
CA VAL A 127 7.97 8.60 -5.10
C VAL A 127 8.08 10.08 -4.80
N GLU A 128 8.37 10.88 -5.82
CA GLU A 128 8.68 12.30 -5.64
C GLU A 128 7.46 13.13 -5.25
N SER A 129 6.26 12.80 -5.75
CA SER A 129 5.05 13.59 -5.51
C SER A 129 4.02 12.83 -4.66
N SER A 130 3.25 11.95 -5.28
CA SER A 130 2.09 11.32 -4.69
C SER A 130 2.00 9.84 -5.01
N LEU A 131 1.55 9.10 -4.02
CA LEU A 131 1.16 7.70 -4.10
C LEU A 131 -0.34 7.64 -3.84
N MET A 132 -1.11 7.30 -4.87
CA MET A 132 -2.57 7.17 -4.78
C MET A 132 -2.95 5.70 -4.95
N ILE A 133 -3.75 5.20 -4.02
CA ILE A 133 -4.10 3.79 -3.92
C ILE A 133 -5.62 3.67 -3.82
N SER A 134 -6.24 2.90 -4.71
CA SER A 134 -7.67 2.62 -4.67
C SER A 134 -7.98 1.14 -4.89
N ASN A 135 -9.08 0.62 -4.33
CA ASN A 135 -9.53 -0.76 -4.56
C ASN A 135 -8.42 -1.80 -4.35
N CYS A 136 -7.88 -1.85 -3.13
CA CYS A 136 -6.72 -2.67 -2.78
C CYS A 136 -7.08 -3.70 -1.70
N GLN A 137 -6.84 -4.99 -1.95
CA GLN A 137 -7.24 -6.05 -1.03
C GLN A 137 -6.11 -7.06 -0.77
N ASP A 138 -5.90 -7.43 0.49
CA ASP A 138 -4.96 -8.49 0.91
C ASP A 138 -3.51 -8.23 0.45
N CYS A 139 -3.07 -6.97 0.46
CA CYS A 139 -1.78 -6.55 -0.11
C CYS A 139 -0.72 -6.17 0.94
N ASN A 140 0.54 -6.11 0.48
CA ASN A 140 1.62 -5.45 1.20
C ASN A 140 2.22 -4.36 0.30
N ILE A 141 2.14 -3.10 0.72
CA ILE A 141 2.62 -1.96 -0.05
C ILE A 141 3.69 -1.20 0.73
N LEU A 142 4.85 -1.03 0.12
CA LEU A 142 6.02 -0.41 0.75
C LEU A 142 6.48 0.78 -0.10
N SER A 143 6.47 1.99 0.47
CA SER A 143 6.92 3.17 -0.28
C SER A 143 7.28 4.39 0.56
N ASN A 144 8.22 5.19 0.04
CA ASN A 144 8.45 6.56 0.49
C ASN A 144 7.78 7.52 -0.49
N SER A 145 6.91 8.41 -0.02
CA SER A 145 6.23 9.39 -0.87
C SER A 145 5.93 10.68 -0.12
N LYS A 146 5.95 11.84 -0.78
CA LYS A 146 5.59 13.10 -0.11
C LYS A 146 4.12 13.12 0.33
N GLN A 147 3.24 12.53 -0.48
CA GLN A 147 1.80 12.42 -0.20
C GLN A 147 1.32 10.99 -0.43
N ILE A 148 0.44 10.51 0.45
CA ILE A 148 -0.17 9.18 0.37
C ILE A 148 -1.67 9.32 0.56
N ARG A 149 -2.44 8.81 -0.39
CA ARG A 149 -3.90 8.74 -0.33
C ARG A 149 -4.36 7.32 -0.62
N ILE A 150 -5.20 6.79 0.25
CA ILE A 150 -5.70 5.42 0.20
C ILE A 150 -7.22 5.48 0.26
N HIS A 151 -7.86 4.80 -0.68
CA HIS A 151 -9.31 4.72 -0.80
C HIS A 151 -9.68 3.26 -1.06
N ASP A 152 -10.82 2.77 -0.56
CA ASP A 152 -11.30 1.40 -0.79
C ASP A 152 -10.25 0.29 -0.56
N ALA A 153 -9.50 0.39 0.55
CA ALA A 153 -8.48 -0.59 0.89
C ALA A 153 -8.94 -1.53 2.03
N ILE A 154 -8.71 -2.83 1.87
CA ILE A 154 -9.14 -3.87 2.83
C ILE A 154 -7.97 -4.80 3.14
N ASN A 155 -7.77 -5.09 4.43
CA ASN A 155 -6.81 -6.09 4.91
C ASN A 155 -5.40 -5.91 4.29
N THR A 156 -4.90 -4.68 4.29
CA THR A 156 -3.66 -4.32 3.59
C THR A 156 -2.66 -3.70 4.54
N ASN A 157 -1.40 -4.14 4.44
CA ASN A 157 -0.29 -3.63 5.23
C ASN A 157 0.47 -2.58 4.43
N PHE A 158 0.69 -1.42 5.04
CA PHE A 158 1.46 -0.32 4.48
C PHE A 158 2.74 -0.11 5.29
N TYR A 159 3.91 -0.14 4.64
CA TYR A 159 5.18 0.24 5.25
C TYR A 159 5.62 1.51 4.55
N ILE A 160 5.33 2.63 5.21
CA ILE A 160 5.38 3.93 4.54
C ILE A 160 6.24 4.91 5.31
N ASN A 161 6.77 5.86 4.57
CA ASN A 161 7.40 7.06 5.10
C ASN A 161 6.96 8.22 4.22
N THR A 162 6.64 9.34 4.86
CA THR A 162 5.98 10.44 4.16
C THR A 162 6.26 11.79 4.80
N ILE A 163 6.07 12.86 4.02
CA ILE A 163 6.21 14.24 4.49
C ILE A 163 4.90 14.76 5.08
N SER A 164 3.77 14.33 4.52
CA SER A 164 2.43 14.75 4.96
C SER A 164 1.68 13.59 5.60
N ASN A 165 0.64 13.90 6.35
CA ASN A 165 -0.21 12.90 7.00
C ASN A 165 -0.91 12.05 5.91
N PRO A 166 -0.79 10.70 5.93
CA PRO A 166 -1.53 9.85 5.00
C PRO A 166 -3.03 10.03 5.17
N ILE A 167 -3.75 10.02 4.06
CA ILE A 167 -5.22 10.13 4.04
C ILE A 167 -5.80 8.78 3.72
N ILE A 168 -6.80 8.34 4.50
CA ILE A 168 -7.60 7.15 4.23
C ILE A 168 -9.07 7.51 4.08
N GLU A 169 -9.79 6.76 3.26
CA GLU A 169 -11.24 6.84 3.07
C GLU A 169 -11.78 5.46 2.70
N ASN A 170 -12.99 5.13 3.16
CA ASN A 170 -13.69 3.86 2.90
C ASN A 170 -12.81 2.60 3.00
N SER A 171 -11.90 2.58 3.97
CA SER A 171 -10.90 1.52 4.10
C SER A 171 -11.02 0.83 5.47
N THR A 172 -10.76 -0.48 5.52
CA THR A 172 -10.91 -1.28 6.75
C THR A 172 -9.76 -2.26 6.94
N LYS A 173 -9.43 -2.60 8.19
CA LYS A 173 -8.36 -3.56 8.54
C LYS A 173 -7.00 -3.18 7.93
N LEU A 174 -6.66 -1.89 7.99
CA LEU A 174 -5.35 -1.39 7.56
C LEU A 174 -4.33 -1.50 8.69
N ILE A 175 -3.09 -1.82 8.34
CA ILE A 175 -1.97 -1.82 9.29
C ILE A 175 -0.86 -0.93 8.72
N PHE A 176 -0.43 0.05 9.50
CA PHE A 176 0.63 0.98 9.12
C PHE A 176 1.91 0.71 9.92
N HIS A 177 3.02 0.61 9.20
CA HIS A 177 4.36 0.39 9.71
C HIS A 177 5.30 1.49 9.21
N LYS A 178 6.39 1.73 9.95
CA LYS A 178 7.52 2.50 9.44
C LYS A 178 8.10 1.77 8.23
N TYR A 179 8.41 2.51 7.16
CA TYR A 179 9.24 1.99 6.08
C TYR A 179 10.55 1.42 6.65
N ASN A 180 10.83 0.16 6.37
CA ASN A 180 11.91 -0.61 7.01
C ASN A 180 12.85 -1.30 6.02
N LEU A 181 12.63 -1.17 4.71
CA LEU A 181 13.53 -1.70 3.71
C LEU A 181 14.80 -0.83 3.65
N ILE A 182 15.97 -1.45 3.75
CA ILE A 182 17.26 -0.75 3.71
C ILE A 182 18.09 -1.33 2.57
N PHE A 183 18.64 -0.47 1.72
CA PHE A 183 19.63 -0.81 0.72
C PHE A 183 20.55 0.39 0.48
N ASP A 184 21.76 0.12 -0.01
CA ASP A 184 22.85 1.10 -0.08
C ASP A 184 22.42 2.43 -0.74
N GLU A 185 21.72 2.34 -1.87
CA GLU A 185 21.34 3.51 -2.66
C GLU A 185 20.09 4.25 -2.13
N LEU A 186 19.35 3.70 -1.16
CA LEU A 186 18.09 4.29 -0.68
C LEU A 186 18.28 5.72 -0.16
N SER A 187 19.33 5.95 0.61
CA SER A 187 19.59 7.27 1.20
C SER A 187 19.80 8.34 0.12
N GLU A 188 20.48 7.98 -0.98
CA GLU A 188 20.69 8.87 -2.12
C GLU A 188 19.38 9.16 -2.86
N LEU A 189 18.53 8.14 -3.05
CA LEU A 189 17.21 8.32 -3.67
C LEU A 189 16.33 9.29 -2.86
N LEU A 190 16.23 9.07 -1.53
CA LEU A 190 15.42 9.92 -0.65
C LEU A 190 15.94 11.35 -0.57
N GLN A 191 17.26 11.53 -0.57
CA GLN A 191 17.87 12.86 -0.61
C GLN A 191 17.51 13.62 -1.88
N LYS A 192 17.53 12.96 -3.05
CA LYS A 192 17.16 13.59 -4.34
C LYS A 192 15.73 14.13 -4.36
N ILE A 193 14.81 13.48 -3.67
CA ILE A 193 13.40 13.88 -3.61
C ILE A 193 13.03 14.63 -2.31
N ASN A 194 14.03 15.00 -1.50
CA ASN A 194 13.88 15.73 -0.24
C ASN A 194 12.93 15.05 0.77
N ILE A 195 12.96 13.72 0.86
CA ILE A 195 12.25 12.97 1.91
C ILE A 195 13.22 12.63 3.04
N ASN A 196 12.87 13.01 4.26
CA ASN A 196 13.58 12.56 5.45
C ASN A 196 13.20 11.10 5.76
N LYS A 197 14.20 10.22 5.89
CA LYS A 197 14.01 8.79 6.24
C LYS A 197 13.38 8.57 7.63
N ASP A 198 13.51 9.54 8.54
CA ASP A 198 13.08 9.45 9.93
C ASP A 198 11.85 10.32 10.24
N SER A 199 11.02 10.59 9.23
CA SER A 199 9.74 11.25 9.47
C SER A 199 8.85 10.43 10.41
N THR A 200 8.10 11.12 11.27
CA THR A 200 7.07 10.51 12.13
C THR A 200 5.67 10.61 11.51
N LYS A 201 5.52 11.32 10.39
CA LYS A 201 4.23 11.65 9.78
C LYS A 201 3.44 10.44 9.31
N TRP A 202 4.11 9.33 9.02
CA TRP A 202 3.45 8.06 8.69
C TRP A 202 2.56 7.52 9.82
N MET A 203 2.74 7.97 11.07
CA MET A 203 1.90 7.58 12.21
C MET A 203 0.61 8.41 12.32
N GLU A 204 0.56 9.58 11.68
CA GLU A 204 -0.54 10.53 11.80
C GLU A 204 -1.55 10.33 10.66
N ILE A 205 -2.32 9.24 10.71
CA ILE A 205 -3.31 8.90 9.67
C ILE A 205 -4.55 9.79 9.81
N MET A 206 -4.98 10.41 8.70
CA MET A 206 -6.24 11.17 8.62
C MET A 206 -7.32 10.32 7.96
N ASP A 207 -8.37 9.97 8.70
CA ASP A 207 -9.52 9.23 8.18
C ASP A 207 -10.65 10.21 7.79
N PHE A 208 -11.01 10.20 6.51
CA PHE A 208 -12.01 11.10 5.91
C PHE A 208 -13.39 10.46 5.75
N ASN A 209 -13.68 9.35 6.42
CA ASN A 209 -15.04 8.80 6.51
C ASN A 209 -15.99 9.74 7.29
N TRP A 210 -16.42 10.83 6.64
CA TRP A 210 -17.20 11.89 7.29
C TRP A 210 -18.71 11.61 7.35
N GLN A 211 -19.20 10.49 6.79
CA GLN A 211 -20.63 10.18 6.70
C GLN A 211 -21.09 8.89 7.40
N ASN A 212 -20.21 8.04 7.92
CA ASN A 212 -20.63 6.81 8.60
C ASN A 212 -20.03 6.68 9.99
N THR A 213 -20.89 6.80 11.00
CA THR A 213 -20.65 6.60 12.43
C THR A 213 -20.41 5.12 12.77
N GLN A 214 -19.63 4.40 11.97
CA GLN A 214 -19.14 3.07 12.34
C GLN A 214 -17.66 3.21 12.70
N LEU A 215 -17.34 2.87 13.95
CA LEU A 215 -15.99 2.71 14.45
C LEU A 215 -15.26 1.67 13.58
N ILE A 216 -14.58 2.12 12.54
CA ILE A 216 -13.67 1.28 11.78
C ILE A 216 -12.40 1.18 12.62
N TYR A 217 -12.14 0.00 13.19
CA TYR A 217 -10.89 -0.35 13.83
C TYR A 217 -9.75 -0.34 12.81
N CYS A 218 -9.23 0.84 12.48
CA CYS A 218 -8.30 1.04 11.37
C CYS A 218 -6.83 1.21 11.78
N ILE A 219 -6.47 1.15 13.07
CA ILE A 219 -5.12 1.52 13.48
C ILE A 219 -4.55 0.56 14.54
N LEU A 220 -3.82 -0.46 14.07
CA LEU A 220 -2.79 -1.13 14.85
C LEU A 220 -1.42 -0.66 14.34
N ILE A 221 -0.82 0.33 14.99
CA ILE A 221 0.57 0.73 14.72
C ILE A 221 1.48 -0.29 15.42
N ASN A 222 2.07 -1.20 14.66
CA ASN A 222 3.06 -2.12 15.23
C ASN A 222 4.47 -1.51 15.07
N LYS A 223 5.05 -1.05 16.19
CA LYS A 223 6.37 -0.40 16.23
C LYS A 223 7.54 -1.35 15.93
N TYR A 224 7.34 -2.67 15.91
CA TYR A 224 8.43 -3.63 15.85
C TYR A 224 8.05 -4.88 15.06
N ASN A 225 8.07 -4.80 13.72
CA ASN A 225 8.32 -5.97 12.89
C ASN A 225 9.16 -5.55 11.68
N ILE A 226 10.34 -6.13 11.59
CA ILE A 226 11.25 -6.04 10.45
C ILE A 226 10.69 -7.02 9.41
N ILE A 227 10.41 -6.56 8.18
CA ILE A 227 10.23 -7.48 7.04
C ILE A 227 11.61 -7.94 6.63
#